data_AF-A0A967GGY8-F1
#
_entry.id   AF-A0A967GGY8-F1
#
_cell.length_a   1.000
_cell.length_b   1.000
_cell.length_c   1.000
_cell.angle_alpha   90.00
_cell.angle_beta   90.00
_cell.angle_gamma   90.00
#
_symmetry.space_group_name_H-M   'P 1'
#
loop_
_entity.id
_entity.type
_entity.pdbx_description
1 polymer ?
#
loop_
_entity_poly.entity_id
_entity_poly.type
_entity_poly.pdbx_seq_one_letter_code
_entity_poly.pdbx_strand_id
1 'polypeptide(L)' 'FDSREPWKLAKEPGREQEVLAIASQCINLFRVLMIYLQPVLPATAEKAAAFLNASLEWDDELLPLLGHRIDTFK' A
#
# COMPACT_ATOMS: atom_id res chain seq x y z
N PHE A 1 6.65 -1.91 -10.08
CA PHE A 1 6.89 -0.48 -9.80
C PHE A 1 7.92 0.06 -10.78
N ASP A 2 9.17 -0.40 -10.72
CA ASP A 2 10.25 0.08 -11.60
C ASP A 2 9.95 -0.10 -13.09
N SER A 3 9.43 -1.26 -13.50
CA SER A 3 9.08 -1.52 -14.91
C SER A 3 8.00 -0.60 -15.48
N ARG A 4 7.18 0.03 -14.62
CA ARG A 4 6.10 0.93 -15.02
C ARG A 4 6.49 2.40 -14.88
N GLU A 5 7.65 2.69 -14.29
CA GLU A 5 8.19 4.04 -14.10
C GLU A 5 7.12 5.10 -13.74
N PRO A 6 6.33 4.92 -12.67
CA PRO A 6 5.16 5.76 -12.39
C PRO A 6 5.50 7.24 -12.18
N TRP A 7 6.74 7.57 -11.80
CA TRP A 7 7.23 8.94 -11.70
C TRP A 7 7.37 9.66 -13.06
N LYS A 8 7.48 8.91 -14.16
CA LYS A 8 7.39 9.45 -15.53
C LYS A 8 5.92 9.66 -15.89
N LEU A 9 5.09 8.64 -15.68
CA LEU A 9 3.65 8.69 -15.95
C LEU A 9 2.94 9.81 -15.18
N ALA A 10 3.34 10.09 -13.94
CA ALA A 10 2.77 11.17 -13.12
C ALA A 10 3.01 12.57 -13.68
N LYS A 11 3.94 12.74 -14.63
CA LYS A 11 4.19 14.01 -15.31
C LYS A 11 3.39 14.15 -16.61
N GLU A 12 2.75 13.08 -17.06
CA GLU A 12 1.91 13.07 -18.26
C GLU A 12 0.46 13.38 -17.89
N PRO A 13 -0.15 14.44 -18.44
CA PRO A 13 -1.55 14.74 -18.20
C PRO A 13 -2.45 13.64 -18.78
N GLY A 14 -3.47 13.21 -18.02
CA GLY A 14 -4.40 12.15 -18.41
C GLY A 14 -3.99 10.73 -18.00
N ARG A 15 -2.85 10.56 -17.31
CA ARG A 15 -2.36 9.27 -16.79
C ARG A 15 -2.64 9.06 -15.30
N GLU A 16 -3.41 9.94 -14.68
CA GLU A 16 -3.62 9.98 -13.22
C GLU A 16 -4.21 8.66 -12.70
N GLN A 17 -5.15 8.06 -13.44
CA GLN A 17 -5.73 6.76 -13.08
C GLN A 17 -4.72 5.62 -13.15
N GLU A 18 -3.81 5.63 -14.14
CA GLU A 18 -2.78 4.60 -14.27
C GLU A 18 -1.75 4.70 -13.14
N VAL A 19 -1.34 5.92 -12.81
CA VAL A 19 -0.45 6.19 -11.67
C VAL A 19 -1.10 5.75 -10.36
N LEU A 20 -2.39 6.06 -10.16
CA LEU A 20 -3.15 5.63 -9.00
C LEU A 20 -3.21 4.11 -8.92
N ALA A 21 -3.53 3.41 -10.01
CA ALA A 21 -3.60 1.95 -10.04
C ALA A 21 -2.25 1.30 -9.68
N ILE A 22 -1.15 1.82 -10.20
CA ILE A 22 0.20 1.35 -9.87
C ILE A 22 0.50 1.59 -8.38
N ALA A 23 0.18 2.77 -7.86
CA ALA A 23 0.38 3.10 -6.45
C ALA A 23 -0.46 2.20 -5.52
N SER A 24 -1.74 1.97 -5.86
CA SER A 24 -2.63 1.07 -5.13
C SER A 24 -2.10 -0.37 -5.11
N GLN A 25 -1.52 -0.85 -6.21
CA GLN A 25 -0.88 -2.17 -6.23
C GLN A 25 0.33 -2.24 -5.29
N CYS A 26 1.17 -1.20 -5.28
CA CYS A 26 2.31 -1.13 -4.36
C CYS A 26 1.87 -1.12 -2.89
N ILE A 27 0.81 -0.38 -2.57
CA ILE A 27 0.25 -0.34 -1.21
C ILE A 27 -0.25 -1.71 -0.77
N ASN A 28 -0.95 -2.44 -1.64
CA ASN A 28 -1.42 -3.79 -1.34
C ASN A 28 -0.25 -4.76 -1.11
N LEU A 29 0.82 -4.67 -1.89
CA LEU A 29 2.02 -5.48 -1.67
C LEU A 29 2.74 -5.11 -0.36
N PHE A 30 2.81 -3.82 -0.05
CA PHE A 30 3.34 -3.33 1.22
C PHE A 30 2.55 -3.89 2.42
N ARG A 31 1.21 -3.92 2.34
CA ARG A 31 0.36 -4.53 3.37
C ARG A 31 0.77 -5.98 3.64
N VAL A 32 0.90 -6.79 2.59
CA VAL A 32 1.31 -8.22 2.71
C VAL A 32 2.68 -8.36 3.36
N LEU A 33 3.65 -7.55 2.92
CA LEU A 33 5.00 -7.56 3.52
C LEU A 33 4.96 -7.18 5.00
N MET A 34 4.13 -6.20 5.39
CA MET A 34 4.02 -5.78 6.78
C MET A 34 3.34 -6.83 7.68
N ILE A 35 2.37 -7.59 7.16
CA ILE A 35 1.81 -8.75 7.87
C ILE A 35 2.91 -9.77 8.18
N TYR A 36 3.73 -10.10 7.17
CA TYR A 36 4.86 -11.02 7.35
C TYR A 36 5.94 -10.49 8.29
N LEU A 37 6.18 -9.18 8.29
CA LEU A 37 7.19 -8.56 9.13
C LEU A 37 6.69 -8.21 10.54
N GLN A 38 5.40 -8.32 10.83
CA GLN A 38 4.83 -7.98 12.14
C GLN A 38 5.55 -8.65 13.33
N PRO A 39 5.91 -9.96 13.28
CA PRO A 39 6.63 -10.61 14.40
C PRO A 39 8.08 -10.10 14.57
N VAL A 40 8.65 -9.49 13.53
CA VAL A 40 10.04 -9.00 13.52
C VAL A 40 10.10 -7.49 13.83
N LEU A 41 9.14 -6.72 13.32
CA LEU A 41 9.08 -5.26 13.37
C LEU A 41 7.69 -4.77 13.85
N PRO A 42 7.27 -5.11 15.07
CA PRO A 42 5.91 -4.85 15.55
C PRO A 42 5.57 -3.35 15.58
N ALA A 43 6.50 -2.50 16.03
CA ALA A 43 6.28 -1.05 16.07
C ALA A 43 6.12 -0.42 14.67
N THR A 44 6.77 -1.00 13.65
CA THR A 44 6.61 -0.55 12.26
C THR A 44 5.28 -1.05 11.69
N ALA A 45 4.88 -2.28 12.01
CA ALA A 45 3.59 -2.84 11.63
C ALA A 45 2.43 -2.03 12.21
N GLU A 46 2.51 -1.58 13.46
CA GLU A 46 1.49 -0.71 14.07
C GLU A 46 1.33 0.62 13.32
N LYS A 47 2.45 1.28 12.97
CA LYS A 47 2.41 2.51 12.15
C LYS A 47 1.85 2.26 10.76
N ALA A 48 2.21 1.13 10.15
CA ALA A 48 1.69 0.74 8.85
C ALA A 48 0.18 0.45 8.91
N ALA A 49 -0.31 -0.22 9.95
CA ALA A 49 -1.73 -0.48 10.17
C ALA A 49 -2.52 0.83 10.30
N ALA A 50 -2.00 1.78 11.07
CA ALA A 50 -2.60 3.11 11.22
C ALA A 50 -2.62 3.88 9.87
N PHE A 51 -1.50 3.91 9.14
CA PHE A 51 -1.42 4.56 7.83
C PHE A 51 -2.38 3.92 6.81
N LEU A 52 -2.42 2.59 6.76
CA LEU A 52 -3.29 1.84 5.85
C LEU A 52 -4.74 1.86 6.30
N ASN A 53 -5.04 2.31 7.52
CA ASN A 53 -6.35 2.23 8.15
C ASN A 53 -6.95 0.80 8.02
N ALA A 54 -6.12 -0.20 8.30
CA ALA A 54 -6.45 -1.62 8.11
C ALA A 54 -5.69 -2.49 9.12
N SER A 55 -6.31 -3.60 9.52
CA SER A 55 -5.66 -4.62 10.32
C SER A 55 -4.59 -5.38 9.51
N LEU A 56 -3.53 -5.77 10.22
CA LEU A 56 -2.39 -6.54 9.71
C LEU A 56 -2.24 -7.88 10.45
N GLU A 57 -3.33 -8.43 10.96
CA GLU A 57 -3.31 -9.72 11.64
C GLU A 57 -3.12 -10.86 10.63
N TRP A 58 -2.50 -11.95 11.09
CA TRP A 58 -2.22 -13.12 10.25
C TRP A 58 -3.48 -13.87 9.81
N ASP A 59 -4.54 -13.80 10.62
CA ASP A 59 -5.81 -14.46 10.36
C ASP A 59 -6.72 -13.63 9.43
N ASP A 60 -6.34 -12.38 9.12
CA ASP A 60 -7.09 -11.57 8.17
C ASP A 60 -6.98 -12.16 6.76
N GLU A 61 -8.10 -12.19 6.05
CA GLU A 61 -8.07 -12.50 4.63
C GLU A 61 -7.17 -11.49 3.89
N LEU A 62 -6.25 -12.00 3.08
CA LEU A 62 -5.36 -11.21 2.24
C LEU A 62 -6.09 -10.63 1.02
N LEU A 63 -7.26 -10.04 1.26
CA LEU A 63 -8.01 -9.31 0.25
C LEU A 63 -7.33 -7.97 -0.05
N PRO A 64 -7.29 -7.57 -1.33
CA PRO A 64 -6.77 -6.26 -1.69
C PRO A 64 -7.70 -5.15 -1.17
N LEU A 65 -7.09 -4.08 -0.68
CA LEU A 65 -7.75 -2.84 -0.32
C LEU A 65 -8.22 -2.13 -1.59
N LEU A 66 -9.51 -2.26 -1.92
CA LEU A 66 -10.16 -1.66 -3.08
C LEU A 66 -11.17 -0.61 -2.63
N GLY A 67 -11.17 0.58 -3.25
CA GLY A 67 -12.03 1.69 -2.82
C GLY A 67 -11.78 2.14 -1.37
N HIS A 68 -10.63 1.78 -0.82
CA HIS A 68 -10.27 1.95 0.57
C HIS A 68 -9.53 3.27 0.79
N ARG A 69 -9.89 3.99 1.86
CA ARG A 69 -9.22 5.23 2.24
C ARG A 69 -8.04 4.95 3.17
N ILE A 70 -6.85 5.38 2.76
CA ILE A 70 -5.65 5.42 3.60
C ILE A 70 -5.46 6.82 4.19
N ASP A 71 -4.69 6.91 5.26
CA ASP A 71 -4.35 8.18 5.90
C ASP A 71 -3.09 8.81 5.28
N THR A 72 -2.81 10.07 5.63
CA THR A 72 -1.59 10.75 5.20
C THR A 72 -0.37 10.12 5.87
N PHE A 73 0.64 9.74 5.08
CA PHE A 73 1.92 9.28 5.61
C PHE A 73 2.60 10.39 6.41
N LYS A 74 3.05 10.08 7.63
CA LYS A 74 3.74 11.00 8.54
C LYS A 74 5.21 10.62 8.73
#